data_AF-A0A843EKT2-F1
#
_entry.id   AF-A0A843EKT2-F1
#
_cell.length_a   1.000
_cell.length_b   1.000
_cell.length_c   1.000
_cell.angle_alpha   90.00
_cell.angle_beta   90.00
_cell.angle_gamma   90.00
#
_symmetry.space_group_name_H-M   'P 1'
#
loop_
_entity.id
_entity.type
_entity.pdbx_description
1 polymer ?
#
loop_
_entity_poly.entity_id
_entity_poly.type
_entity_poly.pdbx_seq_one_letter_code
_entity_poly.pdbx_strand_id
1 'polypeptide(L)'
;EKSDDAINNDFSQASFLDLRSNVIDVGACLLCGACEYACPHNLITIDDTKPRMKGECPEDCHACFAVCPRTFIPKDLRNDNSKPIGDYKKVLTVKSLKHTQGQDGSIVTTLIDYLLSNEIVTEALIVDKQDHLAWKPYAKLTNAIDEVIKSGGTKYSVCPVFKPLRDLKEDSLQNIDEGVN
;
A
#
# COMPACT_ATOMS: atom_id res chain seq x y z
N GLU A 1 -20.40 13.66 -13.25
CA GLU A 1 -19.17 12.85 -13.07
C GLU A 1 -18.12 13.30 -14.08
N LYS A 2 -16.83 13.35 -13.72
CA LYS A 2 -15.74 13.60 -14.69
C LYS A 2 -15.57 12.38 -15.62
N SER A 3 -15.31 12.61 -16.90
CA SER A 3 -14.91 11.54 -17.84
C SER A 3 -13.49 11.05 -17.55
N ASP A 4 -13.13 9.88 -18.07
CA ASP A 4 -11.76 9.35 -17.91
C ASP A 4 -10.73 10.24 -18.62
N ASP A 5 -11.07 10.81 -19.78
CA ASP A 5 -10.21 11.78 -20.46
C ASP A 5 -9.95 13.03 -19.61
N ALA A 6 -10.99 13.54 -18.91
CA ALA A 6 -10.84 14.67 -18.01
C ALA A 6 -9.98 14.32 -16.79
N ILE A 7 -10.12 13.09 -16.27
CA ILE A 7 -9.29 12.59 -15.15
C ILE A 7 -7.84 12.45 -15.58
N ASN A 8 -7.58 11.90 -16.76
CA ASN A 8 -6.24 11.74 -17.30
C ASN A 8 -5.57 13.11 -17.55
N ASN A 9 -6.35 14.08 -18.03
CA ASN A 9 -5.86 15.45 -18.18
C ASN A 9 -5.59 16.14 -16.84
N ASP A 10 -6.41 15.88 -15.81
CA ASP A 10 -6.12 16.38 -14.46
C ASP A 10 -4.83 15.73 -13.92
N PHE A 11 -4.61 14.43 -14.17
CA PHE A 11 -3.39 13.73 -13.76
C PHE A 11 -2.14 14.29 -14.42
N SER A 12 -2.18 14.56 -15.73
CA SER A 12 -1.03 15.06 -16.48
C SER A 12 -0.65 16.51 -16.16
N GLN A 13 -1.35 17.15 -15.22
CA GLN A 13 -1.07 18.51 -14.75
C GLN A 13 -0.94 18.59 -13.21
N ALA A 14 -1.12 17.46 -12.51
CA ALA A 14 -1.22 17.44 -11.06
C ALA A 14 0.13 17.45 -10.36
N SER A 15 0.30 18.29 -9.34
CA SER A 15 1.51 18.37 -8.54
C SER A 15 1.32 17.78 -7.14
N PHE A 16 2.41 17.74 -6.36
CA PHE A 16 2.29 17.47 -4.92
C PHE A 16 1.44 18.54 -4.20
N LEU A 17 1.42 19.79 -4.69
CA LEU A 17 0.60 20.84 -4.09
C LEU A 17 -0.89 20.54 -4.26
N ASP A 18 -1.29 19.98 -5.39
CA ASP A 18 -2.67 19.53 -5.63
C ASP A 18 -3.03 18.33 -4.76
N LEU A 19 -2.11 17.38 -4.59
CA LEU A 19 -2.31 16.27 -3.65
C LEU A 19 -2.48 16.81 -2.22
N ARG A 20 -1.67 17.79 -1.85
CA ARG A 20 -1.70 18.41 -0.54
C ARG A 20 -3.01 19.12 -0.28
N SER A 21 -3.43 20.02 -1.17
CA SER A 21 -4.65 20.80 -1.01
C SER A 21 -5.90 19.93 -1.09
N ASN A 22 -5.97 18.99 -2.04
CA ASN A 22 -7.17 18.21 -2.31
C ASN A 22 -7.35 17.00 -1.38
N VAL A 23 -6.27 16.49 -0.76
CA VAL A 23 -6.32 15.27 0.05
C VAL A 23 -5.75 15.45 1.46
N ILE A 24 -4.54 16.00 1.59
CA ILE A 24 -3.80 16.01 2.86
C ILE A 24 -4.35 17.05 3.84
N ASP A 25 -4.56 18.27 3.36
CA ASP A 25 -4.96 19.41 4.18
C ASP A 25 -6.44 19.33 4.58
N VAL A 26 -7.29 18.78 3.70
CA VAL A 26 -8.70 18.48 4.00
C VAL A 26 -8.92 17.23 4.87
N GLY A 27 -7.85 16.52 5.25
CA GLY A 27 -7.93 15.36 6.15
C GLY A 27 -8.44 14.07 5.49
N ALA A 28 -8.44 13.98 4.17
CA ALA A 28 -8.88 12.78 3.45
C ALA A 28 -7.78 11.70 3.31
N CYS A 29 -6.53 12.02 3.68
CA CYS A 29 -5.39 11.10 3.59
C CYS A 29 -5.55 9.88 4.52
N LEU A 30 -5.35 8.68 3.98
CA LEU A 30 -5.41 7.40 4.72
C LEU A 30 -4.03 6.89 5.19
N LEU A 31 -2.99 7.69 4.99
CA LEU A 31 -1.61 7.39 5.39
C LEU A 31 -1.07 6.02 4.92
N CYS A 32 -1.42 5.59 3.70
CA CYS A 32 -1.02 4.29 3.15
C CYS A 32 0.44 4.22 2.67
N GLY A 33 1.12 5.35 2.47
CA GLY A 33 2.51 5.39 2.00
C GLY A 33 2.71 5.26 0.49
N ALA A 34 1.65 5.16 -0.31
CA ALA A 34 1.76 5.01 -1.77
C ALA A 34 2.53 6.18 -2.43
N CYS A 35 2.27 7.42 -1.99
CA CYS A 35 2.96 8.60 -2.52
C CYS A 35 4.46 8.65 -2.17
N GLU A 36 4.85 8.15 -0.99
CA GLU A 36 6.25 8.03 -0.59
C GLU A 36 6.98 6.97 -1.43
N TYR A 37 6.36 5.81 -1.64
CA TYR A 37 6.90 4.74 -2.48
C TYR A 37 7.00 5.12 -3.97
N ALA A 38 5.96 5.75 -4.52
CA ALA A 38 5.88 6.07 -5.93
C ALA A 38 6.82 7.21 -6.35
N CYS A 39 7.24 8.06 -5.41
CA CYS A 39 8.11 9.20 -5.72
C CYS A 39 9.46 8.72 -6.28
N PRO A 40 9.81 9.02 -7.54
CA PRO A 40 11.08 8.59 -8.13
C PRO A 40 12.29 9.36 -7.58
N HIS A 41 12.05 10.55 -7.01
CA HIS A 41 13.09 11.44 -6.48
C HIS A 41 13.20 11.42 -4.96
N ASN A 42 12.46 10.53 -4.28
CA ASN A 42 12.51 10.37 -2.83
C ASN A 42 12.21 11.66 -2.04
N LEU A 43 11.43 12.57 -2.62
CA LEU A 43 11.12 13.89 -2.05
C LEU A 43 10.01 13.85 -1.00
N ILE A 44 9.18 12.80 -1.01
CA ILE A 44 8.06 12.64 -0.07
C ILE A 44 8.50 11.73 1.07
N THR A 45 8.23 12.14 2.31
CA THR A 45 8.52 11.35 3.51
C THR A 45 7.29 11.28 4.41
N ILE A 46 7.03 10.09 4.96
CA ILE A 46 6.07 9.88 6.04
C ILE A 46 6.83 9.48 7.31
N ASP A 47 6.75 10.36 8.30
CA ASP A 47 7.39 10.24 9.61
C ASP A 47 6.34 10.53 10.68
N ASP A 48 5.60 9.47 11.05
CA ASP A 48 4.50 9.40 12.03
C ASP A 48 3.34 10.40 11.84
N THR A 49 3.33 11.14 10.75
CA THR A 49 2.43 12.26 10.48
C THR A 49 2.09 12.33 8.99
N LYS A 50 1.37 13.37 8.57
CA LYS A 50 0.98 13.58 7.16
C LYS A 50 2.21 13.52 6.21
N PRO A 51 2.02 13.10 4.95
CA PRO A 51 3.10 13.15 3.95
C PRO A 51 3.66 14.57 3.80
N ARG A 52 4.98 14.69 3.81
CA ARG A 52 5.70 15.97 3.64
C ARG A 52 6.65 15.86 2.46
N MET A 53 6.70 16.89 1.63
CA MET A 53 7.68 17.01 0.54
C MET A 53 8.86 17.86 1.00
N LYS A 54 10.08 17.43 0.66
CA LYS A 54 11.32 18.18 0.84
C LYS A 54 11.93 18.47 -0.53
N GLY A 55 12.51 19.65 -0.70
CA GLY A 55 13.10 20.08 -1.97
C GLY A 55 12.06 20.44 -3.03
N GLU A 56 12.51 20.44 -4.28
CA GLU A 56 11.71 20.82 -5.44
C GLU A 56 11.40 19.58 -6.29
N CYS A 57 10.11 19.38 -6.57
CA CYS A 57 9.65 18.29 -7.42
C CYS A 57 9.87 18.68 -8.88
N PRO A 58 10.48 17.81 -9.72
CA PRO A 58 10.59 18.07 -11.14
C PRO A 58 9.23 18.32 -11.78
N GLU A 59 9.24 19.18 -12.80
CA GLU A 59 8.08 19.39 -13.66
C GLU A 59 7.64 18.05 -14.27
N ASP A 60 6.33 17.95 -14.54
CA ASP A 60 5.69 16.81 -15.18
C ASP A 60 5.84 15.42 -14.49
N CYS A 61 6.12 15.37 -13.18
CA CYS A 61 6.29 14.09 -12.47
C CYS A 61 4.95 13.37 -12.17
N HIS A 62 3.98 14.08 -11.58
CA HIS A 62 2.60 13.64 -11.25
C HIS A 62 2.39 12.34 -10.43
N ALA A 63 3.44 11.57 -10.14
CA ALA A 63 3.37 10.21 -9.64
C ALA A 63 2.60 10.09 -8.31
N CYS A 64 2.87 10.99 -7.37
CA CYS A 64 2.24 10.96 -6.04
C CYS A 64 0.73 11.19 -6.08
N PHE A 65 0.26 11.98 -7.04
CA PHE A 65 -1.15 12.27 -7.22
C PHE A 65 -1.84 11.08 -7.88
N ALA A 66 -1.24 10.53 -8.95
CA ALA A 66 -1.78 9.40 -9.69
C ALA A 66 -1.99 8.13 -8.84
N VAL A 67 -1.10 7.85 -7.88
CA VAL A 67 -1.22 6.67 -7.00
C VAL A 67 -2.17 6.88 -5.81
N CYS A 68 -2.68 8.09 -5.59
CA CYS A 68 -3.51 8.38 -4.42
C CYS A 68 -4.96 7.95 -4.66
N PRO A 69 -5.50 6.96 -3.91
CA PRO A 69 -6.88 6.49 -4.10
C PRO A 69 -7.94 7.50 -3.64
N ARG A 70 -7.52 8.64 -3.07
CA ARG A 70 -8.39 9.73 -2.61
C ARG A 70 -8.46 10.90 -3.58
N THR A 71 -7.81 10.78 -4.74
CA THR A 71 -7.93 11.72 -5.85
C THR A 71 -9.01 11.23 -6.83
N PHE A 72 -8.66 11.01 -8.10
CA PHE A 72 -9.53 10.41 -9.09
C PHE A 72 -9.16 8.94 -9.28
N ILE A 73 -10.16 8.09 -9.48
CA ILE A 73 -9.98 6.69 -9.87
C ILE A 73 -10.59 6.56 -11.27
N PRO A 74 -9.92 5.94 -12.26
CA PRO A 74 -10.52 5.63 -13.56
C PRO A 74 -11.87 4.91 -13.44
N LYS A 75 -12.84 5.18 -14.31
CA LYS A 75 -14.21 4.62 -14.18
C LYS A 75 -14.26 3.10 -14.22
N ASP A 76 -13.39 2.46 -14.99
CA ASP A 76 -13.24 1.00 -15.08
C ASP A 76 -12.77 0.37 -13.77
N LEU A 77 -12.09 1.13 -12.92
CA LEU A 77 -11.68 0.72 -11.57
C LEU A 77 -12.68 1.12 -10.48
N ARG A 78 -13.75 1.85 -10.81
CA ARG A 78 -14.79 2.23 -9.85
C ARG A 78 -15.81 1.10 -9.71
N ASN A 79 -16.21 0.84 -8.47
CA ASN A 79 -17.47 0.15 -8.23
C ASN A 79 -18.60 1.20 -8.33
N ASP A 80 -19.50 1.05 -9.29
CA ASP A 80 -20.72 1.87 -9.44
C ASP A 80 -21.76 1.61 -8.34
N ASN A 81 -21.40 0.77 -7.36
CA ASN A 81 -22.22 0.26 -6.26
C ASN A 81 -23.45 -0.53 -6.74
N SER A 82 -23.53 -0.92 -8.02
CA SER A 82 -24.56 -1.84 -8.51
C SER A 82 -24.41 -3.24 -7.94
N LYS A 83 -23.17 -3.62 -7.59
CA LYS A 83 -22.81 -4.88 -6.93
C LYS A 83 -22.24 -4.60 -5.53
N PRO A 84 -23.04 -4.79 -4.45
CA PRO A 84 -22.66 -4.44 -3.08
C PRO A 84 -21.36 -5.09 -2.57
N ILE A 85 -21.02 -6.29 -3.08
CA ILE A 85 -19.81 -7.04 -2.71
C ILE A 85 -18.85 -7.23 -3.90
N GLY A 86 -19.09 -6.53 -5.02
CA GLY A 86 -18.32 -6.66 -6.25
C GLY A 86 -18.56 -7.97 -7.00
N ASP A 87 -17.65 -8.27 -7.94
CA ASP A 87 -17.65 -9.51 -8.73
C ASP A 87 -16.89 -10.64 -8.01
N TYR A 88 -17.48 -11.83 -7.95
CA TYR A 88 -16.91 -12.99 -7.27
C TYR A 88 -17.19 -14.29 -8.02
N LYS A 89 -16.28 -15.27 -7.87
CA LYS A 89 -16.50 -16.64 -8.37
C LYS A 89 -17.29 -17.49 -7.38
N LYS A 90 -16.97 -17.40 -6.09
CA LYS A 90 -17.60 -18.13 -4.97
C LYS A 90 -17.46 -17.34 -3.67
N VAL A 91 -18.43 -17.48 -2.77
CA VAL A 91 -18.39 -16.96 -1.39
C VAL A 91 -18.43 -18.16 -0.44
N LEU A 92 -17.49 -18.23 0.50
CA LEU A 92 -17.33 -19.37 1.40
C LEU A 92 -17.10 -18.89 2.83
N THR A 93 -17.60 -19.67 3.79
CA THR A 93 -17.27 -19.52 5.22
C THR A 93 -16.22 -20.56 5.58
N VAL A 94 -15.05 -20.11 6.03
CA VAL A 94 -13.90 -20.97 6.28
C VAL A 94 -13.20 -20.57 7.59
N LYS A 95 -12.52 -21.54 8.21
CA LYS A 95 -11.65 -21.34 9.37
C LYS A 95 -10.38 -22.19 9.21
N SER A 96 -9.25 -21.65 9.63
CA SER A 96 -7.98 -22.37 9.62
C SER A 96 -7.99 -23.53 10.60
N LEU A 97 -7.38 -24.64 10.18
CA LEU A 97 -7.07 -25.78 11.05
C LEU A 97 -5.66 -25.69 11.66
N LYS A 98 -4.77 -24.91 11.04
CA LYS A 98 -3.36 -24.78 11.45
C LYS A 98 -3.16 -23.65 12.46
N HIS A 99 -3.83 -22.52 12.26
CA HIS A 99 -3.68 -21.31 13.07
C HIS A 99 -4.96 -20.97 13.82
N THR A 100 -4.83 -20.74 15.13
CA THR A 100 -5.99 -20.47 16.01
C THR A 100 -5.93 -19.10 16.70
N GLN A 101 -4.81 -18.38 16.58
CA GLN A 101 -4.50 -17.14 17.32
C GLN A 101 -4.71 -15.84 16.51
N GLY A 102 -5.55 -15.86 15.46
CA GLY A 102 -5.90 -14.67 14.67
C GLY A 102 -7.20 -13.98 15.09
N GLN A 103 -7.53 -12.84 14.44
CA GLN A 103 -8.74 -12.06 14.73
C GLN A 103 -10.03 -12.88 14.55
N ASP A 104 -10.15 -13.57 13.40
CA ASP A 104 -11.33 -14.31 12.98
C ASP A 104 -10.99 -15.79 12.74
N GLY A 105 -11.25 -16.31 11.54
CA GLY A 105 -10.89 -17.67 11.13
C GLY A 105 -9.40 -17.90 10.86
N SER A 106 -8.53 -16.90 11.12
CA SER A 106 -7.07 -16.96 10.85
C SER A 106 -6.70 -17.33 9.40
N ILE A 107 -7.57 -16.99 8.44
CA ILE A 107 -7.43 -17.41 7.04
C ILE A 107 -6.31 -16.67 6.33
N VAL A 108 -6.19 -15.35 6.52
CA VAL A 108 -5.13 -14.54 5.88
C VAL A 108 -3.75 -15.08 6.24
N THR A 109 -3.49 -15.28 7.54
CA THR A 109 -2.24 -15.89 8.04
C THR A 109 -1.99 -17.27 7.43
N THR A 110 -3.03 -18.10 7.32
CA THR A 110 -2.91 -19.45 6.75
C THR A 110 -2.60 -19.44 5.26
N LEU A 111 -3.19 -18.52 4.50
CA LEU A 111 -2.90 -18.36 3.08
C LEU A 111 -1.45 -17.90 2.86
N ILE A 112 -0.99 -16.91 3.63
CA ILE A 112 0.39 -16.41 3.52
C ILE A 112 1.39 -17.50 3.89
N ASP A 113 1.18 -18.21 4.99
CA ASP A 113 2.00 -19.36 5.40
C ASP A 113 2.05 -20.43 4.30
N TYR A 114 0.90 -20.78 3.72
CA TYR A 114 0.86 -21.74 2.61
C TYR A 114 1.68 -21.25 1.41
N LEU A 115 1.53 -19.99 1.01
CA LEU A 115 2.24 -19.42 -0.14
C LEU A 115 3.76 -19.42 0.07
N LEU A 116 4.23 -19.05 1.27
CA LEU A 116 5.65 -19.04 1.62
C LEU A 116 6.22 -20.45 1.78
N SER A 117 5.53 -21.33 2.52
CA SER A 117 5.98 -22.71 2.77
C SER A 117 6.05 -23.58 1.52
N ASN A 118 5.31 -23.21 0.47
CA ASN A 118 5.33 -23.89 -0.83
C ASN A 118 6.11 -23.10 -1.90
N GLU A 119 6.85 -22.06 -1.50
CA GLU A 119 7.70 -21.25 -2.39
C GLU A 119 6.93 -20.66 -3.60
N ILE A 120 5.63 -20.39 -3.42
CA ILE A 120 4.79 -19.72 -4.43
C ILE A 120 5.10 -18.23 -4.48
N VAL A 121 5.51 -17.66 -3.35
CA VAL A 121 6.01 -16.28 -3.22
C VAL A 121 7.31 -16.28 -2.42
N THR A 122 8.17 -15.29 -2.65
CA THR A 122 9.45 -15.16 -1.93
C THR A 122 9.28 -14.50 -0.57
N GLU A 123 8.46 -13.45 -0.51
CA GLU A 123 8.18 -12.67 0.69
C GLU A 123 6.72 -12.22 0.72
N ALA A 124 6.25 -11.90 1.92
CA ALA A 124 4.94 -11.33 2.15
C ALA A 124 5.06 -9.95 2.82
N LEU A 125 4.29 -8.98 2.32
CA LEU A 125 4.09 -7.70 2.98
C LEU A 125 3.08 -7.87 4.12
N ILE A 126 3.53 -7.72 5.35
CA ILE A 126 2.71 -7.86 6.56
C ILE A 126 2.69 -6.57 7.38
N VAL A 127 1.69 -6.44 8.26
CA VAL A 127 1.58 -5.35 9.23
C VAL A 127 1.64 -5.93 10.64
N ASP A 128 2.65 -5.52 11.39
CA ASP A 128 2.80 -5.86 12.80
C ASP A 128 2.71 -4.61 13.68
N LYS A 129 2.79 -4.76 14.99
CA LYS A 129 2.80 -3.68 15.98
C LYS A 129 4.14 -3.61 16.70
N GLN A 130 4.55 -2.42 17.09
CA GLN A 130 5.77 -2.26 17.87
C GLN A 130 5.52 -2.73 19.31
N ASP A 131 6.39 -3.60 19.83
CA ASP A 131 6.24 -4.18 21.18
C ASP A 131 6.27 -3.11 22.29
N HIS A 132 7.03 -2.02 22.08
CA HIS A 132 7.19 -0.92 23.03
C HIS A 132 6.20 0.25 22.82
N LEU A 133 5.50 0.28 21.68
CA LEU A 133 4.46 1.27 21.37
C LEU A 133 3.20 0.50 20.96
N ALA A 134 2.45 0.09 21.99
CA ALA A 134 1.21 -0.65 21.81
C ALA A 134 0.32 0.05 20.77
N TRP A 135 -0.11 -0.71 19.76
CA TRP A 135 -0.97 -0.26 18.66
C TRP A 135 -0.37 0.69 17.64
N LYS A 136 0.93 1.02 17.69
CA LYS A 136 1.61 1.67 16.57
C LYS A 136 1.96 0.60 15.53
N PRO A 137 1.28 0.55 14.37
CA PRO A 137 1.56 -0.45 13.37
C PRO A 137 2.82 -0.08 12.58
N TYR A 138 3.49 -1.07 12.04
CA TYR A 138 4.50 -0.92 11.02
C TYR A 138 4.37 -2.04 10.01
N ALA A 139 4.67 -1.74 8.75
CA ALA A 139 4.72 -2.74 7.70
C ALA A 139 6.15 -3.26 7.51
N LYS A 140 6.30 -4.50 7.09
CA LYS A 140 7.57 -5.09 6.69
C LYS A 140 7.37 -6.20 5.65
N LEU A 141 8.40 -6.44 4.84
CA LEU A 141 8.53 -7.65 4.05
C LEU A 141 9.14 -8.75 4.92
N THR A 142 8.67 -9.98 4.78
CA THR A 142 9.23 -11.15 5.47
C THR A 142 8.93 -12.44 4.73
N ASN A 143 9.81 -13.42 4.86
CA ASN A 143 9.56 -14.81 4.50
C ASN A 143 9.44 -15.74 5.74
N ALA A 144 9.58 -15.18 6.94
CA ALA A 144 9.62 -15.92 8.18
C ALA A 144 8.19 -16.21 8.69
N ILE A 145 7.84 -17.50 8.78
CA ILE A 145 6.49 -17.95 9.12
C ILE A 145 6.08 -17.53 10.54
N ASP A 146 7.01 -17.51 11.48
CA ASP A 146 6.80 -17.04 12.86
C ASP A 146 6.42 -15.56 12.91
N GLU A 147 7.03 -14.72 12.08
CA GLU A 147 6.67 -13.31 11.96
C GLU A 147 5.27 -13.13 11.36
N VAL A 148 4.93 -13.92 10.33
CA VAL A 148 3.58 -13.93 9.74
C VAL A 148 2.54 -14.31 10.81
N ILE A 149 2.80 -15.33 11.63
CA ILE A 149 1.92 -15.75 12.71
C ILE A 149 1.81 -14.67 13.79
N LYS A 150 2.93 -14.10 14.24
CA LYS A 150 2.99 -13.01 15.24
C LYS A 150 2.20 -11.78 14.76
N SER A 151 2.27 -11.47 13.47
CA SER A 151 1.58 -10.32 12.88
C SER A 151 0.06 -10.50 12.75
N GLY A 152 -0.49 -11.66 13.14
CA GLY A 152 -1.93 -11.90 13.19
C GLY A 152 -2.70 -10.83 13.98
N GLY A 153 -3.98 -10.69 13.65
CA GLY A 153 -4.89 -9.76 14.32
C GLY A 153 -4.95 -8.38 13.69
N THR A 154 -6.07 -7.69 13.88
CA THR A 154 -6.30 -6.34 13.33
C THR A 154 -5.56 -5.29 14.15
N LYS A 155 -4.83 -4.39 13.48
CA LYS A 155 -4.27 -3.18 14.08
C LYS A 155 -5.17 -2.01 13.70
N TYR A 156 -5.97 -1.51 14.63
CA TYR A 156 -6.94 -0.42 14.40
C TYR A 156 -6.28 0.97 14.35
N SER A 157 -5.29 1.13 13.48
CA SER A 157 -4.59 2.38 13.20
C SER A 157 -4.12 2.40 11.75
N VAL A 158 -3.89 3.59 11.20
CA VAL A 158 -3.31 3.75 9.87
C VAL A 158 -1.85 3.29 9.84
N CYS A 159 -1.41 2.74 8.70
CA CYS A 159 -0.07 2.23 8.50
C CYS A 159 0.41 2.57 7.07
N PRO A 160 1.62 3.15 6.91
CA PRO A 160 2.28 3.31 5.62
C PRO A 160 2.69 1.95 4.99
N VAL A 161 1.72 1.15 4.56
CA VAL A 161 1.93 -0.23 4.09
C VAL A 161 2.87 -0.35 2.89
N PHE A 162 2.94 0.66 2.02
CA PHE A 162 3.82 0.61 0.84
C PHE A 162 5.28 0.98 1.14
N LYS A 163 5.58 1.51 2.33
CA LYS A 163 6.93 2.00 2.69
C LYS A 163 8.03 0.93 2.55
N PRO A 164 7.83 -0.34 3.00
CA PRO A 164 8.85 -1.38 2.86
C PRO A 164 9.15 -1.79 1.42
N LEU A 165 8.28 -1.47 0.46
CA LEU A 165 8.50 -1.82 -0.95
C LEU A 165 9.58 -0.94 -1.59
N ARG A 166 9.97 0.16 -0.95
CA ARG A 166 10.99 1.06 -1.48
C ARG A 166 12.34 0.36 -1.61
N ASP A 167 12.68 -0.50 -0.65
CA ASP A 167 13.94 -1.25 -0.64
C ASP A 167 14.05 -2.14 -1.89
N LEU A 168 12.94 -2.79 -2.28
CA LEU A 168 12.86 -3.58 -3.51
C LEU A 168 13.08 -2.76 -4.79
N LYS A 169 12.62 -1.50 -4.80
CA LYS A 169 12.79 -0.60 -5.94
C LYS A 169 14.26 -0.22 -6.11
N GLU A 170 14.97 0.00 -5.00
CA GLU A 170 16.40 0.32 -5.01
C GLU A 170 17.22 -0.90 -5.46
N ASP A 171 16.91 -2.10 -4.98
CA ASP A 171 17.58 -3.34 -5.43
C ASP A 171 17.32 -3.63 -6.93
N SER A 172 16.09 -3.41 -7.41
CA SER A 172 15.75 -3.62 -8.82
C SER A 172 16.47 -2.65 -9.75
N LEU A 173 16.70 -1.40 -9.33
CA LEU A 173 17.44 -0.41 -10.10
C LEU A 173 18.95 -0.72 -10.13
N GLN A 174 19.53 -1.19 -9.03
CA GLN A 174 20.93 -1.63 -8.99
C GLN A 174 21.19 -2.83 -9.91
N ASN A 175 20.27 -3.79 -9.97
CA ASN A 175 20.37 -4.96 -10.85
C ASN A 175 20.22 -4.62 -12.35
N ILE A 176 19.59 -3.49 -12.69
CA ILE A 176 19.53 -2.99 -14.08
C ILE A 176 20.85 -2.33 -14.48
N ASP A 177 21.49 -1.60 -13.56
CA ASP A 177 22.77 -0.94 -13.82
C ASP A 177 23.95 -1.94 -13.92
N GLU A 178 23.89 -3.08 -13.22
CA GLU A 178 24.90 -4.16 -13.33
C GLU A 178 24.76 -5.02 -14.60
N GLY A 179 23.60 -4.99 -15.28
CA GLY A 179 23.34 -5.72 -16.53
C GLY A 179 23.78 -4.99 -17.81
N VAL A 180 24.44 -3.83 -17.69
CA VAL A 180 24.87 -2.97 -18.81
C VAL A 180 26.40 -2.87 -18.94
N ASN A 181 27.17 -3.72 -18.25
CA ASN A 181 28.62 -3.88 -18.48
C ASN A 181 28.98 -5.18 -19.20
#